data_AF-E8UXE2-F1
#
_entry.id   AF-E8UXE2-F1
#
_cell.length_a   1.000
_cell.length_b   1.000
_cell.length_c   1.000
_cell.angle_alpha   90.00
_cell.angle_beta   90.00
_cell.angle_gamma   90.00
#
_symmetry.space_group_name_H-M   'P 1'
#
loop_
_entity.id
_entity.type
_entity.pdbx_description
1 polymer ?
#
loop_
_entity_poly.entity_id
_entity_poly.type
_entity_poly.pdbx_seq_one_letter_code
_entity_poly.pdbx_strand_id
1 'polypeptide(L)'
;MSTKACLDLLGMLEIGLSLAAIFYLVRSESAREYWSLTSLLSVRVAAAIIGLTLDLMAGHLISGLHAYVSYFFVYWIGFGIETLLGVLTIYSIYRSAMAPLKGLQTLGMLMFKWAAAISTVVALAISIGPRVRTTSFLISAVSQMQRASSVLTLSLLLFVCFAIRPMGLSYRSRIFGVSLGLGVISTLNMIQSAWLTSNHSLYTVFNFVDACAVCATLGIWIRYFAMPEPARRMILLPTTSPFLRWNQISEILGHNPGFVAVGGLPPGILAPAELEIMRRASAAKTASASASQMVSASSSAA
;
A
#
# COMPACT_ATOMS: atom_id res chain seq x y z
N MET A 1 4.76 -27.15 24.47
CA MET A 1 3.70 -26.91 23.45
C MET A 1 4.11 -27.61 22.16
N SER A 2 3.20 -28.34 21.53
CA SER A 2 3.45 -28.94 20.21
C SER A 2 3.56 -27.83 19.14
N THR A 3 4.47 -27.97 18.18
CA THR A 3 4.71 -26.99 17.10
C THR A 3 3.43 -26.64 16.33
N LYS A 4 2.50 -27.61 16.20
CA LYS A 4 1.17 -27.41 15.60
C LYS A 4 0.32 -26.43 16.40
N ALA A 5 0.19 -26.63 17.71
CA ALA A 5 -0.60 -25.74 18.57
C ALA A 5 -0.05 -24.30 18.57
N CYS A 6 1.28 -24.14 18.40
CA CYS A 6 1.88 -22.83 18.27
C CYS A 6 1.50 -22.14 16.95
N LEU A 7 1.49 -22.87 15.84
CA LEU A 7 1.05 -22.35 14.53
C LEU A 7 -0.45 -22.03 14.52
N ASP A 8 -1.28 -22.86 15.15
CA ASP A 8 -2.73 -22.61 15.26
C ASP A 8 -3.03 -21.33 16.05
N LEU A 9 -2.34 -21.12 17.17
CA LEU A 9 -2.44 -19.88 17.94
C LEU A 9 -1.99 -18.66 17.13
N LEU A 10 -0.91 -18.80 16.36
CA LEU A 10 -0.39 -17.73 15.50
C LEU A 10 -1.38 -17.37 14.39
N GLY A 11 -2.04 -18.36 13.78
CA GLY A 11 -3.09 -18.15 12.79
C GLY A 11 -4.33 -17.46 13.37
N MET A 12 -4.79 -17.87 14.56
CA MET A 12 -5.88 -17.17 15.25
C MET A 12 -5.52 -15.72 15.58
N LEU A 13 -4.28 -15.49 16.01
CA LEU A 13 -3.76 -14.17 16.33
C LEU A 13 -3.65 -13.28 15.07
N GLU A 14 -3.25 -13.85 13.93
CA GLU A 14 -3.25 -13.15 12.63
C GLU A 14 -4.65 -12.67 12.24
N ILE A 15 -5.67 -13.51 12.39
CA ILE A 15 -7.07 -13.13 12.09
C ILE A 15 -7.52 -11.99 13.00
N GLY A 16 -7.27 -12.12 14.31
CA GLY A 16 -7.61 -11.08 15.29
C GLY A 16 -6.92 -9.75 15.00
N LEU A 17 -5.62 -9.78 14.68
CA LEU A 17 -4.86 -8.58 14.31
C LEU A 17 -5.32 -7.98 12.99
N SER A 18 -5.71 -8.81 12.01
CA SER A 18 -6.22 -8.33 10.72
C SER A 18 -7.56 -7.61 10.88
N LEU A 19 -8.47 -8.17 11.68
CA LEU A 19 -9.73 -7.52 12.03
C LEU A 19 -9.51 -6.23 12.82
N ALA A 20 -8.58 -6.22 13.77
CA ALA A 20 -8.21 -5.03 14.51
C ALA A 20 -7.63 -3.95 13.58
N ALA A 21 -6.76 -4.32 12.63
CA ALA A 21 -6.19 -3.40 11.66
C ALA A 21 -7.29 -2.76 10.79
N ILE A 22 -8.25 -3.55 10.28
CA ILE A 22 -9.41 -3.04 9.54
C ILE A 22 -10.23 -2.09 10.41
N PHE A 23 -10.52 -2.46 11.65
CA PHE A 23 -11.28 -1.64 12.58
C PHE A 23 -10.64 -0.27 12.82
N TYR A 24 -9.33 -0.22 13.08
CA TYR A 24 -8.60 1.04 13.25
C TYR A 24 -8.52 1.86 11.94
N LEU A 25 -8.48 1.20 10.77
CA LEU A 25 -8.51 1.87 9.47
C LEU A 25 -9.85 2.54 9.17
N VAL A 26 -10.96 1.86 9.47
CA VAL A 26 -12.32 2.42 9.33
C VAL A 26 -12.52 3.54 10.34
N ARG A 27 -12.10 3.33 11.60
CA ARG A 27 -12.24 4.34 12.66
C ARG A 27 -11.41 5.61 12.42
N SER A 28 -10.32 5.52 11.66
CA SER A 28 -9.47 6.68 11.36
C SER A 28 -9.95 7.49 10.15
N GLU A 29 -11.14 7.23 9.58
CA GLU A 29 -11.69 7.86 8.36
C GLU A 29 -10.77 7.75 7.12
N SER A 30 -9.67 7.01 7.25
CA SER A 30 -8.57 6.94 6.27
C SER A 30 -8.73 5.73 5.34
N ALA A 31 -9.77 4.91 5.55
CA ALA A 31 -10.10 3.76 4.72
C ALA A 31 -10.27 4.12 3.23
N ARG A 32 -10.75 5.33 2.93
CA ARG A 32 -10.94 5.79 1.55
C ARG A 32 -9.63 6.20 0.87
N GLU A 33 -8.69 6.76 1.62
CA GLU A 33 -7.35 7.13 1.10
C GLU A 33 -6.48 5.87 0.88
N TYR A 34 -6.68 4.84 1.71
CA TYR A 34 -5.95 3.57 1.65
C TYR A 34 -6.81 2.39 1.18
N TRP A 35 -7.64 2.60 0.16
CA TRP A 35 -8.57 1.56 -0.33
C TRP A 35 -7.85 0.25 -0.70
N SER A 36 -6.69 0.31 -1.35
CA SER A 36 -5.90 -0.87 -1.70
C SER A 36 -5.46 -1.69 -0.48
N LEU A 37 -5.08 -1.02 0.62
CA LEU A 37 -4.67 -1.68 1.86
C LEU A 37 -5.87 -2.34 2.56
N THR A 38 -7.03 -1.66 2.56
CA THR A 38 -8.26 -2.25 3.11
C THR A 38 -8.72 -3.48 2.31
N SER A 39 -8.56 -3.45 0.98
CA SER A 39 -8.83 -4.59 0.12
C SER A 39 -7.86 -5.73 0.41
N LEU A 40 -6.57 -5.44 0.59
CA LEU A 40 -5.55 -6.44 0.94
C LEU A 40 -5.87 -7.14 2.26
N LEU A 41 -6.19 -6.36 3.30
CA LEU A 41 -6.58 -6.88 4.61
C LEU A 41 -7.88 -7.71 4.54
N SER A 42 -8.85 -7.27 3.73
CA SER A 42 -10.11 -8.00 3.54
C SER A 42 -9.89 -9.34 2.85
N VAL A 43 -9.03 -9.38 1.82
CA VAL A 43 -8.65 -10.63 1.14
C VAL A 43 -7.91 -11.56 2.10
N ARG A 44 -7.02 -11.05 2.95
CA ARG A 44 -6.37 -11.87 3.99
C ARG A 44 -7.35 -12.48 4.97
N VAL A 45 -8.29 -11.69 5.50
CA VAL A 45 -9.34 -12.21 6.41
C VAL A 45 -10.20 -13.26 5.71
N ALA A 46 -10.60 -13.01 4.45
CA ALA A 46 -11.39 -13.96 3.68
C ALA A 46 -10.61 -15.27 3.44
N ALA A 47 -9.33 -15.20 3.05
CA ALA A 47 -8.49 -16.37 2.85
C ALA A 47 -8.30 -17.18 4.14
N ALA A 48 -8.10 -16.51 5.28
CA ALA A 48 -7.97 -17.16 6.58
C ALA A 48 -9.27 -17.85 7.04
N ILE A 49 -10.43 -17.20 6.82
CA ILE A 49 -11.74 -17.80 7.09
C ILE A 49 -11.95 -19.03 6.21
N ILE A 50 -11.66 -18.94 4.91
CA ILE A 50 -11.82 -20.08 4.00
C ILE A 50 -10.90 -21.23 4.43
N GLY A 51 -9.64 -20.95 4.79
CA GLY A 51 -8.71 -21.94 5.34
C GLY A 51 -9.28 -22.66 6.58
N LEU A 52 -9.75 -21.91 7.57
CA LEU A 52 -10.37 -22.47 8.78
C LEU A 52 -11.61 -23.31 8.48
N THR A 53 -12.48 -22.84 7.57
CA THR A 53 -13.69 -23.59 7.22
C THR A 53 -13.37 -24.91 6.51
N LEU A 54 -12.30 -24.93 5.70
CA LEU A 54 -11.85 -26.14 5.01
C LEU A 54 -11.26 -27.16 5.98
N ASP A 55 -10.45 -26.73 6.96
CA ASP A 55 -9.91 -27.62 7.99
C ASP A 55 -11.01 -28.22 8.87
N LEU A 56 -12.02 -27.42 9.24
CA LEU A 56 -13.18 -27.90 9.99
C LEU A 56 -14.03 -28.89 9.18
N MET A 57 -14.25 -28.65 7.89
CA MET A 57 -15.03 -29.56 7.03
C MET A 57 -14.27 -30.84 6.68
N ALA A 58 -12.94 -30.79 6.57
CA ALA A 58 -12.09 -31.95 6.35
C ALA A 58 -12.14 -32.93 7.54
N GLY A 59 -12.37 -32.42 8.76
CA GLY A 59 -12.54 -33.25 9.94
C GLY A 59 -13.88 -33.99 10.03
N HIS A 60 -14.91 -33.57 9.26
CA HIS A 60 -16.29 -33.96 9.60
C HIS A 60 -17.16 -34.45 8.42
N LEU A 61 -16.91 -34.08 7.15
CA LEU A 61 -17.87 -34.39 6.04
C LEU A 61 -17.30 -34.72 4.65
N ILE A 62 -16.02 -34.42 4.31
CA ILE A 62 -15.54 -34.47 2.91
C ILE A 62 -14.49 -35.57 2.69
N SER A 63 -14.60 -36.31 1.59
CA SER A 63 -13.54 -37.21 1.08
C SER A 63 -12.23 -36.43 0.92
N GLY A 64 -11.16 -36.86 1.61
CA GLY A 64 -9.92 -36.12 1.76
C GLY A 64 -9.27 -35.66 0.45
N LEU A 65 -9.53 -36.34 -0.67
CA LEU A 65 -9.04 -35.94 -1.99
C LEU A 65 -9.68 -34.64 -2.50
N HIS A 66 -11.01 -34.50 -2.37
CA HIS A 66 -11.73 -33.32 -2.85
C HIS A 66 -11.45 -32.10 -1.99
N ALA A 67 -11.35 -32.29 -0.67
CA ALA A 67 -10.94 -31.22 0.26
C ALA A 67 -9.53 -30.70 -0.08
N TYR A 68 -8.58 -31.61 -0.35
CA TYR A 68 -7.21 -31.24 -0.71
C TYR A 68 -7.13 -30.45 -2.03
N VAL A 69 -7.86 -30.88 -3.07
CA VAL A 69 -7.87 -30.18 -4.36
C VAL A 69 -8.48 -28.79 -4.23
N SER A 70 -9.61 -28.64 -3.53
CA SER A 70 -10.23 -27.34 -3.31
C SER A 70 -9.34 -26.41 -2.48
N TYR A 71 -8.72 -26.92 -1.40
CA TYR A 71 -7.77 -26.16 -0.59
C TYR A 71 -6.59 -25.67 -1.42
N PHE A 72 -6.04 -26.54 -2.27
CA PHE A 72 -4.95 -26.21 -3.16
C PHE A 72 -5.31 -25.02 -4.08
N PHE A 73 -6.43 -25.08 -4.80
CA PHE A 73 -6.79 -23.98 -5.71
C PHE A 73 -7.10 -22.67 -5.00
N VAL A 74 -7.85 -22.73 -3.90
CA VAL A 74 -8.20 -21.54 -3.11
C VAL A 74 -6.94 -20.88 -2.55
N TYR A 75 -6.03 -21.67 -1.99
CA TYR A 75 -4.76 -21.18 -1.44
C TYR A 75 -3.95 -20.44 -2.51
N TRP A 76 -3.71 -21.06 -3.67
CA TRP A 76 -2.88 -20.45 -4.69
C TRP A 76 -3.51 -19.25 -5.40
N ILE A 77 -4.83 -19.28 -5.63
CA ILE A 77 -5.55 -18.12 -6.20
C ILE A 77 -5.55 -16.96 -5.20
N GLY A 78 -5.88 -17.23 -3.94
CA GLY A 78 -5.85 -16.23 -2.88
C GLY A 78 -4.48 -15.58 -2.74
N PHE A 79 -3.42 -16.40 -2.76
CA PHE A 79 -2.04 -15.93 -2.71
C PHE A 79 -1.64 -15.08 -3.93
N GLY A 80 -2.12 -15.44 -5.13
CA GLY A 80 -1.93 -14.63 -6.33
C GLY A 80 -2.64 -13.28 -6.25
N ILE A 81 -3.89 -13.25 -5.78
CA ILE A 81 -4.66 -12.03 -5.56
C ILE A 81 -3.96 -11.14 -4.54
N GLU A 82 -3.51 -11.71 -3.42
CA GLU A 82 -2.82 -10.97 -2.37
C GLU A 82 -1.54 -10.30 -2.89
N THR A 83 -0.77 -11.03 -3.69
CA THR A 83 0.43 -10.51 -4.36
C THR A 83 0.09 -9.29 -5.24
N LEU A 84 -0.97 -9.39 -6.05
CA LEU A 84 -1.42 -8.30 -6.91
C LEU A 84 -1.90 -7.08 -6.11
N LEU A 85 -2.65 -7.31 -5.05
CA LEU A 85 -3.12 -6.24 -4.15
C LEU A 85 -1.94 -5.60 -3.39
N GLY A 86 -0.90 -6.35 -3.06
CA GLY A 86 0.34 -5.82 -2.48
C GLY A 86 1.00 -4.81 -3.42
N VAL A 87 1.13 -5.17 -4.70
CA VAL A 87 1.65 -4.29 -5.77
C VAL A 87 0.77 -3.04 -5.93
N LEU A 88 -0.55 -3.18 -5.94
CA LEU A 88 -1.47 -2.04 -6.01
C LEU A 88 -1.40 -1.14 -4.77
N THR A 89 -1.14 -1.72 -3.60
CA THR A 89 -0.99 -0.97 -2.35
C THR A 89 0.28 -0.14 -2.39
N ILE A 90 1.43 -0.72 -2.77
CA ILE A 90 2.66 0.07 -2.92
C ILE A 90 2.54 1.14 -4.00
N TYR A 91 1.83 0.86 -5.11
CA TYR A 91 1.54 1.85 -6.14
C TYR A 91 0.78 3.07 -5.57
N SER A 92 -0.26 2.82 -4.78
CA SER A 92 -1.04 3.88 -4.14
C SER A 92 -0.19 4.71 -3.17
N ILE A 93 0.66 4.05 -2.39
CA ILE A 93 1.57 4.69 -1.42
C ILE A 93 2.61 5.52 -2.14
N TYR A 94 3.24 4.99 -3.19
CA TYR A 94 4.19 5.69 -4.03
C TYR A 94 3.55 6.96 -4.62
N ARG A 95 2.34 6.83 -5.16
CA ARG A 95 1.59 7.96 -5.72
C ARG A 95 1.35 9.02 -4.65
N SER A 96 0.92 8.65 -3.45
CA SER A 96 0.68 9.59 -2.35
C SER A 96 1.97 10.23 -1.82
N ALA A 97 3.06 9.47 -1.73
CA ALA A 97 4.37 9.96 -1.26
C ALA A 97 5.01 10.94 -2.25
N MET A 98 4.85 10.70 -3.55
CA MET A 98 5.47 11.50 -4.63
C MET A 98 4.60 12.66 -5.11
N ALA A 99 3.45 12.91 -4.47
CA ALA A 99 2.57 14.04 -4.81
C ALA A 99 3.28 15.41 -4.89
N PRO A 100 4.34 15.71 -4.10
CA PRO A 100 5.10 16.97 -4.23
C PRO A 100 5.95 17.08 -5.51
N LEU A 101 6.25 15.97 -6.20
CA LEU A 101 7.13 15.90 -7.37
C LEU A 101 6.40 15.31 -8.58
N LYS A 102 5.47 16.07 -9.15
CA LYS A 102 4.57 15.58 -10.22
C LYS A 102 5.30 15.06 -11.46
N GLY A 103 6.43 15.68 -11.84
CA GLY A 103 7.25 15.22 -12.97
C GLY A 103 7.84 13.82 -12.75
N LEU A 104 8.49 13.61 -11.60
CA LEU A 104 9.10 12.32 -11.25
C LEU A 104 8.06 11.25 -10.91
N GLN A 105 6.94 11.66 -10.32
CA GLN A 105 5.80 10.80 -10.03
C GLN A 105 5.25 10.18 -11.31
N THR A 106 5.04 10.97 -12.36
CA THR A 106 4.45 10.49 -13.63
C THR A 106 5.36 9.49 -14.33
N LEU A 107 6.67 9.78 -14.38
CA LEU A 107 7.66 8.85 -14.93
C LEU A 107 7.72 7.54 -14.15
N GLY A 108 7.81 7.60 -12.81
CA GLY A 108 7.87 6.41 -11.97
C GLY A 108 6.58 5.58 -12.01
N MET A 109 5.41 6.22 -12.08
CA MET A 109 4.14 5.52 -12.26
C MET A 109 4.05 4.82 -13.61
N LEU A 110 4.59 5.44 -14.67
CA LEU A 110 4.63 4.83 -16.01
C LEU A 110 5.53 3.60 -16.01
N MET A 111 6.77 3.73 -15.49
CA MET A 111 7.70 2.61 -15.37
C MET A 111 7.09 1.47 -14.54
N PHE A 112 6.40 1.79 -13.45
CA PHE A 112 5.73 0.80 -12.63
C PHE A 112 4.65 0.03 -13.38
N LYS A 113 3.80 0.75 -14.14
CA LYS A 113 2.73 0.12 -14.92
C LYS A 113 3.30 -0.85 -15.96
N TRP A 114 4.39 -0.47 -16.62
CA TRP A 114 5.07 -1.33 -17.57
C TRP A 114 5.78 -2.52 -16.89
N ALA A 115 6.45 -2.30 -15.77
CA ALA A 115 7.11 -3.38 -15.04
C ALA A 115 6.11 -4.42 -14.51
N ALA A 116 4.95 -3.98 -14.00
CA ALA A 116 3.86 -4.86 -13.59
C ALA A 116 3.23 -5.60 -14.79
N ALA A 117 3.01 -4.90 -15.91
CA ALA A 117 2.49 -5.51 -17.14
C ALA A 117 3.44 -6.57 -17.69
N ILE A 118 4.73 -6.26 -17.81
CA ILE A 118 5.76 -7.18 -18.28
C ILE A 118 5.86 -8.38 -17.33
N SER A 119 5.86 -8.16 -16.01
CA SER A 119 5.89 -9.27 -15.03
C SER A 119 4.68 -10.20 -15.17
N THR A 120 3.49 -9.64 -15.41
CA THR A 120 2.26 -10.41 -15.63
C THR A 120 2.31 -11.19 -16.93
N VAL A 121 2.77 -10.55 -18.02
CA VAL A 121 2.94 -11.20 -19.33
C VAL A 121 3.99 -12.30 -19.26
N VAL A 122 5.11 -12.09 -18.58
CA VAL A 122 6.15 -13.12 -18.39
C VAL A 122 5.60 -14.30 -17.58
N ALA A 123 4.85 -14.04 -16.51
CA ALA A 123 4.21 -15.10 -15.72
C ALA A 123 3.23 -15.93 -16.56
N LEU A 124 2.44 -15.29 -17.44
CA LEU A 124 1.53 -15.97 -18.38
C LEU A 124 2.28 -16.67 -19.52
N ALA A 125 3.34 -16.08 -20.05
CA ALA A 125 4.12 -16.62 -21.17
C ALA A 125 4.87 -17.90 -20.78
N ILE A 126 5.45 -17.92 -19.58
CA ILE A 126 6.08 -19.13 -19.00
C ILE A 126 5.03 -20.24 -18.81
N SER A 127 3.75 -19.87 -18.67
CA SER A 127 2.70 -20.82 -18.35
C SER A 127 2.08 -21.49 -19.61
N ILE A 128 2.18 -20.93 -20.81
CA ILE A 128 1.60 -21.52 -22.06
C ILE A 128 2.43 -22.71 -22.63
N GLY A 129 3.38 -23.28 -21.88
CA GLY A 129 4.25 -24.37 -22.35
C GLY A 129 3.50 -25.67 -22.74
N PRO A 130 3.95 -26.46 -23.75
CA PRO A 130 3.10 -27.46 -24.43
C PRO A 130 2.82 -28.77 -23.67
N ARG A 131 3.18 -28.90 -22.37
CA ARG A 131 3.17 -30.20 -21.67
C ARG A 131 3.19 -30.14 -20.14
N VAL A 132 2.59 -29.13 -19.52
CA VAL A 132 2.55 -28.99 -18.05
C VAL A 132 1.17 -29.31 -17.48
N ARG A 133 1.13 -30.14 -16.43
CA ARG A 133 -0.09 -30.45 -15.66
C ARG A 133 -0.61 -29.15 -15.03
N THR A 134 -1.92 -28.90 -15.05
CA THR A 134 -2.54 -27.63 -14.60
C THR A 134 -2.11 -27.17 -13.20
N THR A 135 -1.78 -28.10 -12.31
CA THR A 135 -1.29 -27.81 -10.96
C THR A 135 0.15 -27.29 -10.92
N SER A 136 1.08 -27.87 -11.69
CA SER A 136 2.47 -27.39 -11.74
C SER A 136 2.59 -26.06 -12.49
N PHE A 137 1.68 -25.83 -13.45
CA PHE A 137 1.49 -24.55 -14.13
C PHE A 137 1.20 -23.42 -13.15
N LEU A 138 0.20 -23.62 -12.28
CA LEU A 138 -0.31 -22.56 -11.40
C LEU A 138 0.72 -22.20 -10.32
N ILE A 139 1.36 -23.22 -9.73
CA ILE A 139 2.46 -23.04 -8.76
C ILE A 139 3.59 -22.21 -9.38
N SER A 140 4.03 -22.57 -10.59
CA SER A 140 5.17 -21.92 -11.24
C SER A 140 4.86 -20.47 -11.62
N ALA A 141 3.69 -20.22 -12.19
CA ALA A 141 3.26 -18.88 -12.59
C ALA A 141 3.13 -17.94 -11.36
N VAL A 142 2.44 -18.40 -10.32
CA VAL A 142 2.25 -17.61 -9.09
C VAL A 142 3.58 -17.37 -8.37
N SER A 143 4.45 -18.38 -8.29
CA SER A 143 5.77 -18.23 -7.65
C SER A 143 6.67 -17.22 -8.39
N GLN A 144 6.66 -17.21 -9.73
CA GLN A 144 7.42 -16.23 -10.51
C GLN A 144 6.85 -14.82 -10.35
N MET A 145 5.52 -14.68 -10.36
CA MET A 145 4.85 -13.41 -10.12
C MET A 145 5.14 -12.85 -8.72
N GLN A 146 5.18 -13.70 -7.70
CA GLN A 146 5.53 -13.34 -6.33
C GLN A 146 6.98 -12.84 -6.22
N ARG A 147 7.95 -13.50 -6.88
CA ARG A 147 9.35 -13.05 -6.91
C ARG A 147 9.47 -11.67 -7.56
N ALA A 148 8.88 -11.51 -8.74
CA ALA A 148 8.92 -10.25 -9.48
C ALA A 148 8.29 -9.10 -8.69
N SER A 149 7.10 -9.31 -8.11
CA SER A 149 6.39 -8.32 -7.30
C SER A 149 7.13 -7.97 -6.01
N SER A 150 7.78 -8.93 -5.34
CA SER A 150 8.55 -8.67 -4.13
C SER A 150 9.77 -7.78 -4.43
N VAL A 151 10.51 -8.06 -5.50
CA VAL A 151 11.65 -7.22 -5.94
C VAL A 151 11.19 -5.82 -6.34
N LEU A 152 10.06 -5.71 -7.06
CA LEU A 152 9.45 -4.44 -7.43
C LEU A 152 9.05 -3.63 -6.20
N THR A 153 8.43 -4.28 -5.22
CA THR A 153 7.97 -3.63 -3.99
C THR A 153 9.17 -3.14 -3.16
N LEU A 154 10.21 -3.95 -3.01
CA LEU A 154 11.42 -3.55 -2.27
C LEU A 154 12.17 -2.39 -2.93
N SER A 155 12.35 -2.43 -4.25
CA SER A 155 13.05 -1.35 -4.97
C SER A 155 12.29 -0.03 -4.90
N LEU A 156 10.96 -0.05 -5.05
CA LEU A 156 10.14 1.14 -4.87
C LEU A 156 10.12 1.65 -3.44
N LEU A 157 10.05 0.75 -2.46
CA LEU A 157 10.08 1.13 -1.05
C LEU A 157 11.40 1.79 -0.70
N LEU A 158 12.52 1.24 -1.16
CA LEU A 158 13.83 1.87 -0.99
C LEU A 158 13.83 3.26 -1.61
N PHE A 159 13.33 3.40 -2.84
CA PHE A 159 13.22 4.70 -3.50
C PHE A 159 12.35 5.70 -2.70
N VAL A 160 11.18 5.28 -2.23
CA VAL A 160 10.29 6.12 -1.41
C VAL A 160 10.96 6.50 -0.09
N CYS A 161 11.59 5.54 0.60
CA CYS A 161 12.35 5.77 1.83
C CYS A 161 13.50 6.75 1.62
N PHE A 162 14.23 6.63 0.52
CA PHE A 162 15.30 7.57 0.14
C PHE A 162 14.75 8.95 -0.19
N ALA A 163 13.57 9.03 -0.82
CA ALA A 163 12.94 10.29 -1.20
C ALA A 163 12.27 11.02 -0.02
N ILE A 164 11.82 10.28 1.00
CA ILE A 164 11.25 10.83 2.25
C ILE A 164 12.29 11.67 3.01
N ARG A 165 13.56 11.25 3.03
CA ARG A 165 14.66 11.96 3.72
C ARG A 165 14.88 13.40 3.22
N PRO A 166 15.11 13.67 1.92
CA PRO A 166 15.29 15.03 1.41
C PRO A 166 13.99 15.85 1.42
N MET A 167 12.81 15.22 1.43
CA MET A 167 11.53 15.93 1.52
C MET A 167 11.15 16.36 2.94
N GLY A 168 11.89 15.95 3.99
CA GLY A 168 11.59 16.32 5.37
C GLY A 168 10.24 15.79 5.87
N LEU A 169 9.68 14.79 5.21
CA LEU A 169 8.46 14.12 5.65
C LEU A 169 8.77 13.39 6.97
N SER A 170 7.98 13.67 8.00
CA SER A 170 8.20 13.07 9.32
C SER A 170 8.03 11.54 9.26
N TYR A 171 8.95 10.81 9.90
CA TYR A 171 8.88 9.37 10.13
C TYR A 171 7.59 8.91 10.84
N ARG A 172 6.81 9.86 11.38
CA ARG A 172 5.51 9.62 12.01
C ARG A 172 4.34 9.53 11.02
N SER A 173 4.56 9.69 9.71
CA SER A 173 3.50 9.57 8.71
C SER A 173 2.98 8.15 8.55
N ARG A 174 1.67 7.99 8.33
CA ARG A 174 1.02 6.68 8.09
C ARG A 174 1.56 6.00 6.84
N ILE A 175 1.85 6.78 5.80
CA ILE A 175 2.47 6.33 4.55
C ILE A 175 3.78 5.57 4.82
N PHE A 176 4.64 6.11 5.70
CA PHE A 176 5.89 5.45 6.06
C PHE A 176 5.66 4.12 6.80
N GLY A 177 4.76 4.11 7.80
CA GLY A 177 4.43 2.89 8.55
C GLY A 177 3.86 1.76 7.67
N VAL A 178 2.94 2.09 6.76
CA VAL A 178 2.38 1.11 5.81
C VAL A 178 3.47 0.59 4.87
N SER A 179 4.30 1.50 4.34
CA SER A 179 5.39 1.16 3.43
C SER A 179 6.42 0.22 4.09
N LEU A 180 6.76 0.47 5.36
CA LEU A 180 7.68 -0.36 6.14
C LEU A 180 7.12 -1.77 6.34
N GLY A 181 5.83 -1.89 6.69
CA GLY A 181 5.17 -3.19 6.82
C GLY A 181 5.17 -4.01 5.52
N LEU A 182 4.84 -3.37 4.39
CA LEU A 182 4.90 -4.04 3.07
C LEU A 182 6.32 -4.47 2.71
N GLY A 183 7.34 -3.71 3.10
CA GLY A 183 8.74 -4.05 2.89
C GLY A 183 9.18 -5.30 3.65
N VAL A 184 8.75 -5.42 4.91
CA VAL A 184 9.02 -6.61 5.73
C VAL A 184 8.41 -7.85 5.08
N ILE A 185 7.12 -7.81 4.71
CA ILE A 185 6.43 -8.93 4.04
C ILE A 185 7.12 -9.28 2.73
N SER A 186 7.44 -8.28 1.90
CA SER A 186 8.09 -8.52 0.59
C SER A 186 9.49 -9.11 0.72
N THR A 187 10.26 -8.69 1.74
CA THR A 187 11.60 -9.25 2.01
C THR A 187 11.51 -10.73 2.34
N LEU A 188 10.55 -11.11 3.19
CA LEU A 188 10.36 -12.50 3.59
C LEU A 188 9.87 -13.36 2.44
N ASN A 189 8.91 -12.88 1.65
CA ASN A 189 8.50 -13.54 0.42
C ASN A 189 9.68 -13.80 -0.53
N MET A 190 10.59 -12.84 -0.65
CA MET A 190 11.80 -12.99 -1.46
C MET A 190 12.74 -14.06 -0.86
N ILE A 191 13.00 -14.01 0.44
CA ILE A 191 13.84 -15.01 1.14
C ILE A 191 13.24 -16.41 1.01
N GLN A 192 11.92 -16.54 1.20
CA GLN A 192 11.17 -17.79 1.02
C GLN A 192 11.45 -18.39 -0.35
N SER A 193 11.29 -17.57 -1.38
CA SER A 193 11.40 -18.00 -2.76
C SER A 193 12.82 -18.47 -3.13
N ALA A 194 13.85 -17.84 -2.54
CA ALA A 194 15.25 -18.23 -2.70
C ALA A 194 15.58 -19.52 -1.94
N TRP A 195 15.11 -19.64 -0.69
CA TRP A 195 15.42 -20.77 0.19
C TRP A 195 14.67 -22.06 -0.19
N LEU A 196 13.42 -21.97 -0.64
CA LEU A 196 12.67 -23.14 -1.13
C LEU A 196 13.36 -23.83 -2.33
N THR A 197 14.14 -23.07 -3.09
CA THR A 197 14.93 -23.59 -4.22
C THR A 197 16.15 -24.38 -3.72
N SER A 198 16.64 -24.11 -2.51
CA SER A 198 17.88 -24.71 -1.98
C SER A 198 17.65 -25.86 -1.01
N ASN A 199 16.65 -25.82 -0.12
CA ASN A 199 16.46 -26.85 0.92
C ASN A 199 14.98 -27.04 1.29
N HIS A 200 14.41 -28.21 1.00
CA HIS A 200 12.99 -28.52 1.24
C HIS A 200 12.66 -28.87 2.72
N SER A 201 13.68 -29.17 3.55
CA SER A 201 13.50 -29.73 4.90
C SER A 201 13.10 -28.72 6.00
N LEU A 202 13.09 -27.42 5.72
CA LEU A 202 12.92 -26.35 6.74
C LEU A 202 11.58 -25.60 6.66
N TYR A 203 10.59 -26.17 5.98
CA TYR A 203 9.28 -25.54 5.74
C TYR A 203 8.60 -25.07 7.04
N THR A 204 8.68 -25.86 8.11
CA THR A 204 8.08 -25.54 9.41
C THR A 204 8.69 -24.29 10.06
N VAL A 205 10.01 -24.13 9.98
CA VAL A 205 10.71 -22.97 10.54
C VAL A 205 10.34 -21.72 9.74
N PHE A 206 10.28 -21.86 8.42
CA PHE A 206 9.91 -20.74 7.55
C PHE A 206 8.48 -20.26 7.81
N ASN A 207 7.52 -21.19 7.89
CA ASN A 207 6.12 -20.85 8.16
C ASN A 207 5.97 -20.11 9.51
N PHE A 208 6.74 -20.51 10.52
CA PHE A 208 6.76 -19.81 11.81
C PHE A 208 7.31 -18.38 11.70
N VAL A 209 8.42 -18.20 10.98
CA VAL A 209 9.03 -16.87 10.76
C VAL A 209 8.09 -15.96 9.97
N ASP A 210 7.46 -16.48 8.92
CA ASP A 210 6.51 -15.75 8.09
C ASP A 210 5.32 -15.26 8.92
N ALA A 211 4.69 -16.17 9.67
CA ALA A 211 3.57 -15.83 10.54
C ALA A 211 3.96 -14.81 11.62
N CYS A 212 5.16 -14.91 12.22
CA CYS A 212 5.65 -13.91 13.17
C CYS A 212 5.80 -12.52 12.53
N ALA A 213 6.29 -12.47 11.30
CA ALA A 213 6.50 -11.22 10.60
C ALA A 213 5.22 -10.58 10.08
N VAL A 214 4.24 -11.38 9.68
CA VAL A 214 2.88 -10.93 9.41
C VAL A 214 2.30 -10.29 10.67
N CYS A 215 2.41 -10.97 11.82
CA CYS A 215 1.95 -10.42 13.10
C CYS A 215 2.65 -9.09 13.44
N ALA A 216 3.97 -9.02 13.26
CA ALA A 216 4.74 -7.79 13.45
C ALA A 216 4.27 -6.67 12.52
N THR A 217 4.01 -6.99 11.25
CA THR A 217 3.52 -6.03 10.25
C THR A 217 2.13 -5.51 10.59
N LEU A 218 1.21 -6.37 10.99
CA LEU A 218 -0.12 -5.97 11.46
C LEU A 218 -0.01 -5.09 12.72
N GLY A 219 0.89 -5.43 13.64
CA GLY A 219 1.18 -4.60 14.82
C GLY A 219 1.71 -3.21 14.45
N ILE A 220 2.58 -3.12 13.44
CA ILE A 220 3.06 -1.85 12.88
C ILE A 220 1.88 -1.07 12.32
N TRP A 221 1.03 -1.66 11.47
CA TRP A 221 -0.12 -0.97 10.90
C TRP A 221 -1.08 -0.48 11.99
N ILE A 222 -1.46 -1.33 12.95
CA ILE A 222 -2.31 -0.95 14.08
C ILE A 222 -1.72 0.24 14.83
N ARG A 223 -0.42 0.18 15.18
CA ARG A 223 0.26 1.26 15.92
C ARG A 223 0.22 2.57 15.15
N TYR A 224 0.50 2.54 13.84
CA TYR A 224 0.51 3.74 13.01
C TYR A 224 -0.89 4.32 12.77
N PHE A 225 -1.93 3.50 12.67
CA PHE A 225 -3.32 3.96 12.52
C PHE A 225 -3.96 4.40 13.84
N ALA A 226 -3.56 3.80 14.97
CA ALA A 226 -4.03 4.20 16.30
C ALA A 226 -3.43 5.53 16.77
N MET A 227 -2.24 5.91 16.28
CA MET A 227 -1.65 7.21 16.58
C MET A 227 -2.33 8.33 15.78
N PRO A 228 -2.72 9.45 16.43
CA PRO A 228 -3.29 10.59 15.72
C PRO A 228 -2.26 11.15 14.74
N GLU A 229 -2.69 11.32 13.49
CA GLU A 229 -1.82 11.78 12.42
C GLU A 229 -1.39 13.22 12.71
N PRO A 230 -0.08 13.52 12.85
CA PRO A 230 0.36 14.89 13.00
C PRO A 230 -0.01 15.64 11.72
N ALA A 231 -0.71 16.78 11.87
CA ALA A 231 -1.16 17.60 10.75
C ALA A 231 -0.05 17.78 9.72
N ARG A 232 -0.33 17.48 8.44
CA ARG A 232 0.62 17.65 7.33
C ARG A 232 1.14 19.08 7.37
N ARG A 233 2.35 19.28 7.88
CA ARG A 233 3.05 20.57 7.76
C ARG A 233 3.30 20.75 6.27
N MET A 234 2.69 21.77 5.67
CA MET A 234 3.06 22.21 4.33
C MET A 234 4.56 22.48 4.37
N ILE A 235 5.32 21.65 3.66
CA ILE A 235 6.75 21.83 3.52
C ILE A 235 6.89 23.11 2.69
N LEU A 236 7.21 24.21 3.38
CA LEU A 236 7.68 25.43 2.74
C LEU A 236 9.04 25.08 2.14
N LEU A 237 9.05 24.70 0.87
CA LEU A 237 10.28 24.50 0.12
C LEU A 237 11.04 25.83 0.16
N PRO A 238 12.29 25.87 0.66
CA PRO A 238 13.14 27.03 0.50
C PRO A 238 13.24 27.35 -1.00
N THR A 239 13.13 28.63 -1.35
CA THR A 239 13.18 29.15 -2.73
C THR A 239 14.49 28.82 -3.47
N THR A 240 15.50 28.31 -2.76
CA THR A 240 16.80 27.87 -3.30
C THR A 240 16.87 26.37 -3.62
N SER A 241 15.81 25.60 -3.36
CA SER A 241 15.86 24.16 -3.57
C SER A 241 15.81 23.77 -5.07
N PRO A 242 16.64 22.81 -5.54
CA PRO A 242 16.64 22.34 -6.93
C PRO A 242 15.27 21.81 -7.40
N PHE A 243 14.43 21.37 -6.47
CA PHE A 243 13.07 20.88 -6.73
C PHE A 243 12.13 21.98 -7.20
N LEU A 244 12.31 23.22 -6.76
CA LEU A 244 11.53 24.38 -7.23
C LEU A 244 11.88 24.70 -8.69
N ARG A 245 13.16 24.58 -9.05
CA ARG A 245 13.65 24.77 -10.42
C ARG A 245 13.09 23.70 -11.37
N TRP A 246 13.02 22.44 -10.95
CA TRP A 246 12.38 21.37 -11.73
C TRP A 246 10.86 21.56 -11.84
N ASN A 247 10.18 22.06 -10.81
CA ASN A 247 8.76 22.36 -10.86
C ASN A 247 8.47 23.52 -11.83
N GLN A 248 9.29 24.57 -11.81
CA GLN A 248 9.24 25.69 -12.77
C GLN A 248 9.48 25.21 -14.21
N ILE A 249 10.45 24.32 -14.44
CA ILE A 249 10.68 23.73 -15.77
C ILE A 249 9.44 22.94 -16.23
N SER A 250 8.78 22.19 -15.35
CA SER A 250 7.55 21.46 -15.70
C SER A 250 6.34 22.38 -15.95
N GLU A 251 6.31 23.53 -15.28
CA GLU A 251 5.31 24.57 -15.47
C GLU A 251 5.47 25.26 -16.83
N ILE A 252 6.72 25.56 -17.21
CA ILE A 252 7.08 26.07 -18.56
C ILE A 252 6.72 25.05 -19.65
N LEU A 253 6.79 23.74 -19.35
CA LEU A 253 6.41 22.64 -20.25
C LEU A 253 4.89 22.36 -20.29
N GLY A 254 4.05 23.22 -19.68
CA GLY A 254 2.59 23.18 -19.81
C GLY A 254 1.84 22.19 -18.91
N HIS A 255 2.54 21.54 -17.96
CA HIS A 255 1.87 20.70 -16.95
C HIS A 255 1.57 21.53 -15.71
N ASN A 256 0.30 21.93 -15.51
CA ASN A 256 -0.18 22.65 -14.33
C ASN A 256 0.17 21.92 -13.03
N PRO A 257 1.18 22.36 -12.26
CA PRO A 257 1.48 21.75 -10.97
C PRO A 257 0.54 22.40 -9.96
N GLY A 258 -0.54 21.71 -9.62
CA GLY A 258 -1.41 22.07 -8.49
C GLY A 258 -0.62 22.65 -7.31
N PHE A 259 -1.14 23.78 -6.83
CA PHE A 259 -0.46 24.83 -6.06
C PHE A 259 0.46 24.30 -4.94
N VAL A 260 1.76 24.57 -5.08
CA VAL A 260 2.74 24.48 -3.99
C VAL A 260 2.89 25.89 -3.43
N ALA A 261 2.52 26.12 -2.18
CA ALA A 261 2.74 27.40 -1.52
C ALA A 261 4.26 27.61 -1.36
N VAL A 262 4.81 28.50 -2.18
CA VAL A 262 6.22 28.91 -2.11
C VAL A 262 6.39 29.74 -0.84
N GLY A 263 6.88 29.10 0.22
CA GLY A 263 7.30 29.78 1.44
C GLY A 263 8.63 30.47 1.22
N GLY A 264 8.60 31.76 0.90
CA GLY A 264 9.85 32.49 0.71
C GLY A 264 9.79 34.01 0.68
N LEU A 265 8.63 34.66 0.75
CA LEU A 265 8.60 36.12 0.89
C LEU A 265 8.39 36.52 2.35
N PRO A 266 9.38 37.14 3.03
CA PRO A 266 9.12 37.81 4.29
C PRO A 266 8.04 38.89 4.06
N PRO A 267 7.08 39.05 4.99
CA PRO A 267 5.90 39.93 4.83
C PRO A 267 6.22 41.44 4.71
N GLY A 268 7.50 41.82 4.68
CA GLY A 268 7.96 43.21 4.51
C GLY A 268 8.27 43.62 3.06
N ILE A 269 8.19 42.72 2.07
CA ILE A 269 8.46 43.05 0.64
C ILE A 269 7.18 43.15 -0.20
N LEU A 270 6.05 42.61 0.28
CA LEU A 270 4.77 42.81 -0.37
C LEU A 270 4.40 44.29 -0.27
N ALA A 271 4.23 44.95 -1.42
CA ALA A 271 3.71 46.31 -1.44
C ALA A 271 2.37 46.33 -0.68
N PRO A 272 2.05 47.39 0.10
CA PRO A 272 0.82 47.45 0.90
C PRO A 272 -0.45 47.22 0.05
N ALA A 273 -0.38 47.50 -1.25
CA ALA A 273 -1.45 47.20 -2.21
C ALA A 273 -1.70 45.69 -2.43
N GLU A 274 -0.66 44.85 -2.46
CA GLU A 274 -0.81 43.40 -2.69
C GLU A 274 -1.33 42.69 -1.45
N LEU A 275 -0.92 43.12 -0.25
CA LEU A 275 -1.49 42.68 1.03
C LEU A 275 -2.98 43.00 1.12
N GLU A 276 -3.40 44.17 0.63
CA GLU A 276 -4.81 44.57 0.58
C GLU A 276 -5.61 43.73 -0.42
N ILE A 277 -5.03 43.42 -1.59
CA ILE A 277 -5.66 42.52 -2.57
C ILE A 277 -5.83 41.11 -1.98
N MET A 278 -4.84 40.59 -1.26
CA MET A 278 -4.95 39.28 -0.59
C MET A 278 -5.98 39.30 0.55
N ARG A 279 -6.08 40.41 1.30
CA ARG A 279 -7.12 40.60 2.32
C ARG A 279 -8.51 40.63 1.71
N ARG A 280 -8.69 41.35 0.59
CA ARG A 280 -9.95 41.41 -0.14
C ARG A 280 -10.30 40.06 -0.77
N ALA A 281 -9.34 39.34 -1.32
CA ALA A 281 -9.55 38.02 -1.90
C ALA A 281 -9.91 36.96 -0.85
N SER A 282 -9.29 37.02 0.33
CA SER A 282 -9.62 36.12 1.45
C SER A 282 -10.97 36.45 2.09
N ALA A 283 -11.32 37.74 2.20
CA ALA A 283 -12.65 38.20 2.60
C ALA A 283 -13.74 37.79 1.58
N ALA A 284 -13.45 37.91 0.28
CA ALA A 284 -14.38 37.49 -0.77
C ALA A 284 -14.61 35.97 -0.79
N LYS A 285 -13.57 35.16 -0.53
CA LYS A 285 -13.71 33.70 -0.40
C LYS A 285 -14.50 33.27 0.83
N THR A 286 -14.32 33.96 1.97
CA THR A 286 -15.11 33.69 3.17
C THR A 286 -16.57 34.13 3.00
N ALA A 287 -16.81 35.26 2.34
CA ALA A 287 -18.16 35.71 1.99
C ALA A 287 -18.86 34.73 1.01
N SER A 288 -18.16 34.27 -0.02
CA SER A 288 -18.65 33.24 -0.96
C SER A 288 -18.98 31.93 -0.24
N ALA A 289 -18.13 31.47 0.68
CA ALA A 289 -18.38 30.26 1.45
C ALA A 289 -19.62 30.40 2.36
N SER A 290 -19.81 31.56 2.98
CA SER A 290 -21.00 31.84 3.81
C SER A 290 -22.29 31.94 2.98
N ALA A 291 -22.22 32.53 1.78
CA ALA A 291 -23.36 32.61 0.87
C ALA A 291 -23.78 31.23 0.34
N SER A 292 -22.80 30.37 0.00
CA SER A 292 -23.08 28.98 -0.40
C SER A 292 -23.68 28.13 0.73
N GLN A 293 -23.31 28.38 1.99
CA GLN A 293 -23.94 27.74 3.17
C GLN A 293 -25.37 28.22 3.44
N MET A 294 -25.68 29.49 3.16
CA MET A 294 -27.05 30.01 3.30
C MET A 294 -27.98 29.48 2.21
N VAL A 295 -27.50 29.35 0.97
CA VAL A 295 -28.30 28.78 -0.13
C VAL A 295 -28.60 27.30 0.11
N SER A 296 -27.63 26.52 0.61
CA SER A 296 -27.88 25.10 0.94
C SER A 296 -28.81 24.90 2.14
N ALA A 297 -28.83 25.83 3.11
CA ALA A 297 -29.78 25.80 4.22
C ALA A 297 -31.22 26.06 3.74
N SER A 298 -31.42 27.02 2.81
CA SER A 298 -32.74 27.35 2.26
C SER A 298 -33.34 26.25 1.38
N SER A 299 -32.53 25.44 0.69
CA SER A 299 -33.04 24.33 -0.15
C SER A 299 -33.37 23.05 0.63
N SER A 300 -33.10 23.02 1.94
CA SER A 300 -33.43 21.89 2.82
C SER A 300 -34.71 22.11 3.64
N ALA A 301 -35.30 23.30 3.54
CA ALA A 301 -36.49 23.72 4.28
C ALA A 301 -37.73 23.92 3.38
N ALA A 302 -37.65 23.53 2.10
CA ALA A 302 -38.75 23.44 1.14
C ALA A 302 -38.89 21.97 0.70
#